data_AF-A0A954LIU4-F1
#
_entry.id   AF-A0A954LIU4-F1
#
_cell.length_a   1.000
_cell.length_b   1.000
_cell.length_c   1.000
_cell.angle_alpha   90.00
_cell.angle_beta   90.00
_cell.angle_gamma   90.00
#
_symmetry.space_group_name_H-M   'P 1'
#
loop_
_entity.id
_entity.type
_entity.pdbx_description
1 polymer ?
#
loop_
_entity_poly.entity_id
_entity_poly.type
_entity_poly.pdbx_seq_one_letter_code
_entity_poly.pdbx_strand_id
1 'polypeptide(L)'
;MANLDFYAVRDDLKCLIDFLIGETDVRIFESYSKYSEELREFADFEDLCSAFDVGLDEHGSGNAVLLQLWSPSVMPNVDVRRIELLPSKCDGHTFRYCIEGWGLIQLYLGGIHNQCLTNSHYGHNSQRRAENWGHAEDVDWDALKKLSNRIQYHIRRRLAVAKVPGRPILPAAFRLLQQDFCFAGNLFEKDNIQTLKTNG
;
A
#
# COMPACT_ATOMS: atom_id res chain seq x y z
N MET A 1 14.30 3.90 -7.41
CA MET A 1 13.22 3.85 -6.40
C MET A 1 12.02 3.26 -7.08
N ALA A 2 11.45 2.19 -6.52
CA ALA A 2 10.30 1.55 -7.14
C ALA A 2 9.05 2.14 -6.52
N ASN A 3 8.36 2.97 -7.29
CA ASN A 3 7.07 3.56 -6.92
C ASN A 3 6.02 3.12 -7.92
N LEU A 4 4.84 2.82 -7.42
CA LEU A 4 3.69 2.44 -8.23
C LEU A 4 2.41 2.96 -7.60
N ASP A 5 1.76 3.89 -8.27
CA ASP A 5 0.38 4.27 -7.96
C ASP A 5 -0.57 3.44 -8.82
N PHE A 6 -1.68 2.99 -8.24
CA PHE A 6 -2.67 2.18 -8.95
C PHE A 6 -4.08 2.44 -8.39
N TYR A 7 -5.10 2.17 -9.19
CA TYR A 7 -6.49 2.26 -8.75
C TYR A 7 -7.04 0.88 -8.43
N ALA A 8 -7.55 0.73 -7.22
CA ALA A 8 -8.07 -0.50 -6.66
C ALA A 8 -9.19 -0.15 -5.67
N VAL A 9 -10.18 -1.03 -5.56
CA VAL A 9 -11.21 -0.98 -4.51
C VAL A 9 -11.26 -2.31 -3.78
N ARG A 10 -12.19 -2.47 -2.82
CA ARG A 10 -12.24 -3.61 -1.88
C ARG A 10 -11.88 -4.96 -2.48
N ASP A 11 -12.57 -5.41 -3.53
CA ASP A 11 -12.32 -6.73 -4.13
C ASP A 11 -10.93 -6.85 -4.76
N ASP A 12 -10.43 -5.77 -5.35
CA ASP A 12 -9.08 -5.75 -5.93
C ASP A 12 -8.00 -5.79 -4.83
N LEU A 13 -8.26 -5.06 -3.74
CA LEU A 13 -7.39 -5.02 -2.56
C LEU A 13 -7.35 -6.39 -1.88
N LYS A 14 -8.48 -7.10 -1.81
CA LYS A 14 -8.52 -8.48 -1.32
C LYS A 14 -7.57 -9.37 -2.13
N CYS A 15 -7.67 -9.36 -3.45
CA CYS A 15 -6.80 -10.15 -4.31
C CYS A 15 -5.31 -9.83 -4.09
N LEU A 16 -4.96 -8.55 -3.90
CA LEU A 16 -3.59 -8.14 -3.63
C LEU A 16 -3.10 -8.62 -2.25
N ILE A 17 -3.92 -8.47 -1.21
CA ILE A 17 -3.55 -8.90 0.15
C ILE A 17 -3.43 -10.42 0.23
N ASP A 18 -4.38 -11.16 -0.35
CA ASP A 18 -4.32 -12.63 -0.45
C ASP A 18 -3.03 -13.08 -1.16
N PHE A 19 -2.62 -12.41 -2.24
CA PHE A 19 -1.36 -12.70 -2.92
C PHE A 19 -0.14 -12.41 -2.04
N LEU A 20 -0.11 -11.27 -1.35
CA LEU A 20 1.02 -10.91 -0.48
C LEU A 20 1.21 -11.95 0.62
N ILE A 21 0.14 -12.35 1.28
CA ILE A 21 0.19 -13.28 2.43
C ILE A 21 0.36 -14.74 1.96
N GLY A 22 -0.35 -15.15 0.90
CA GLY A 22 -0.39 -16.53 0.46
C GLY A 22 0.76 -16.95 -0.45
N GLU A 23 1.36 -16.01 -1.18
CA GLU A 23 2.40 -16.32 -2.17
C GLU A 23 3.77 -15.72 -1.86
N THR A 24 3.91 -14.88 -0.85
CA THR A 24 5.19 -14.29 -0.43
C THR A 24 5.43 -14.53 1.06
N ASP A 25 6.58 -14.09 1.58
CA ASP A 25 6.88 -14.12 3.01
C ASP A 25 6.61 -12.78 3.70
N VAL A 26 5.86 -11.89 3.03
CA VAL A 26 5.49 -10.58 3.56
C VAL A 26 4.53 -10.72 4.75
N ARG A 27 4.85 -9.98 5.80
CA ARG A 27 3.99 -9.69 6.94
C ARG A 27 3.51 -8.24 6.84
N ILE A 28 2.24 -8.01 7.18
CA ILE A 28 1.56 -6.74 6.94
C ILE A 28 1.27 -6.09 8.29
N PHE A 29 1.81 -4.89 8.50
CA PHE A 29 1.57 -4.08 9.68
C PHE A 29 0.83 -2.81 9.30
N GLU A 30 0.08 -2.24 10.24
CA GLU A 30 -0.26 -0.82 10.10
C GLU A 30 1.01 0.03 10.17
N SER A 31 1.05 1.13 9.42
CA SER A 31 2.22 2.01 9.39
C SER A 31 2.46 2.66 10.75
N TYR A 32 1.37 2.91 11.48
CA TYR A 32 1.41 3.38 12.84
C TYR A 32 0.20 2.88 13.61
N SER A 33 0.41 2.58 14.89
CA SER A 33 -0.69 2.20 15.76
C SER A 33 -1.66 3.35 16.01
N LYS A 34 -2.89 2.97 16.38
CA LYS A 34 -3.78 3.90 17.07
C LYS A 34 -3.07 4.45 18.31
N TYR A 35 -3.43 5.67 18.69
CA TYR A 35 -2.78 6.30 19.82
C TYR A 35 -2.96 5.48 21.09
N SER A 36 -1.86 5.28 21.81
CA SER A 36 -1.81 4.51 23.05
C SER A 36 -2.18 3.01 22.94
N GLU A 37 -2.25 2.48 21.72
CA GLU A 37 -2.51 1.06 21.45
C GLU A 37 -1.27 0.36 20.88
N GLU A 38 -1.20 -0.96 21.03
CA GLU A 38 -0.18 -1.82 20.43
C GLU A 38 -0.25 -1.78 18.88
N LEU A 39 0.89 -2.01 18.25
CA LEU A 39 0.95 -2.08 16.79
C LEU A 39 0.31 -3.36 16.27
N ARG A 40 -0.60 -3.21 15.32
CA ARG A 40 -1.30 -4.35 14.71
C ARG A 40 -0.55 -4.91 13.51
N GLU A 41 -0.50 -6.24 13.49
CA GLU A 41 -0.18 -7.04 12.32
C GLU A 41 -1.47 -7.70 11.82
N PHE A 42 -1.61 -7.83 10.50
CA PHE A 42 -2.77 -8.43 9.86
C PHE A 42 -2.39 -9.78 9.25
N ALA A 43 -3.06 -10.85 9.68
CA ALA A 43 -2.78 -12.20 9.19
C ALA A 43 -3.54 -12.53 7.91
N ASP A 44 -4.64 -11.83 7.62
CA ASP A 44 -5.39 -11.93 6.37
C ASP A 44 -6.18 -10.64 6.04
N PHE A 45 -6.97 -10.70 4.96
CA PHE A 45 -7.79 -9.57 4.53
C PHE A 45 -8.98 -9.26 5.46
N GLU A 46 -9.53 -10.26 6.15
CA GLU A 46 -10.66 -10.07 7.05
C GLU A 46 -10.19 -9.42 8.35
N ASP A 47 -9.00 -9.78 8.85
CA ASP A 47 -8.33 -9.07 9.94
C ASP A 47 -8.16 -7.59 9.61
N LEU A 48 -7.71 -7.27 8.39
CA LEU A 48 -7.59 -5.89 7.92
C LEU A 48 -8.95 -5.17 7.88
N CYS A 49 -9.99 -5.86 7.43
CA CYS A 49 -11.36 -5.33 7.38
C CYS A 49 -12.01 -5.15 8.76
N SER A 50 -11.57 -5.91 9.77
CA SER A 50 -12.01 -5.71 11.17
C SER A 50 -11.47 -4.40 11.76
N ALA A 51 -10.37 -3.90 11.19
CA ALA A 51 -9.67 -2.70 11.63
C ALA A 51 -10.02 -1.44 10.84
N PHE A 52 -10.38 -1.58 9.56
CA PHE A 52 -10.59 -0.48 8.61
C PHE A 52 -11.73 -0.77 7.63
N ASP A 53 -12.37 0.29 7.14
CA ASP A 53 -13.34 0.23 6.04
C ASP A 53 -12.62 0.10 4.67
N VAL A 54 -11.95 -1.04 4.46
CA VAL A 54 -11.10 -1.27 3.28
C VAL A 54 -11.90 -1.11 1.98
N GLY A 55 -11.39 -0.27 1.09
CA GLY A 55 -12.00 0.08 -0.20
C GLY A 55 -12.74 1.42 -0.20
N LEU A 56 -12.91 2.06 0.97
CA LEU A 56 -13.39 3.42 1.12
C LEU A 56 -12.23 4.36 1.48
N ASP A 57 -12.34 5.62 1.08
CA ASP A 57 -11.41 6.68 1.46
C ASP A 57 -12.21 7.89 1.94
N GLU A 58 -12.50 7.91 3.24
CA GLU A 58 -13.35 8.93 3.85
C GLU A 58 -12.88 10.36 3.54
N HIS A 59 -11.57 10.57 3.46
CA HIS A 59 -10.96 11.90 3.29
C HIS A 59 -10.50 12.20 1.85
N GLY A 60 -10.64 11.25 0.93
CA GLY A 60 -10.28 11.44 -0.47
C GLY A 60 -8.78 11.65 -0.71
N SER A 61 -7.92 11.15 0.19
CA SER A 61 -6.50 11.49 0.24
C SER A 61 -5.57 10.47 -0.43
N GLY A 62 -6.10 9.31 -0.84
CA GLY A 62 -5.33 8.16 -1.35
C GLY A 62 -4.60 7.38 -0.26
N ASN A 63 -4.90 7.66 1.02
CA ASN A 63 -4.16 7.18 2.19
C ASN A 63 -5.10 6.68 3.30
N ALA A 64 -6.26 6.12 2.93
CA ALA A 64 -7.29 5.68 3.86
C ALA A 64 -6.77 4.61 4.83
N VAL A 65 -5.93 3.70 4.34
CA VAL A 65 -5.23 2.71 5.16
C VAL A 65 -3.75 2.77 4.85
N LEU A 66 -2.93 3.03 5.87
CA LEU A 66 -1.48 3.11 5.74
C LEU A 66 -0.85 1.82 6.25
N LEU A 67 -0.26 1.02 5.38
CA LEU A 67 0.41 -0.24 5.74
C LEU A 67 1.92 -0.17 5.50
N GLN A 68 2.64 -0.96 6.29
CA GLN A 68 4.05 -1.28 6.10
C GLN A 68 4.19 -2.78 5.94
N LEU A 69 4.88 -3.18 4.87
CA LEU A 69 5.16 -4.57 4.57
C LEU A 69 6.61 -4.86 4.97
N TRP A 70 6.79 -5.94 5.71
CA TRP A 70 8.08 -6.45 6.11
C TRP A 70 8.24 -7.88 5.60
N SER A 71 9.42 -8.22 5.09
CA SER A 71 9.77 -9.58 4.65
C SER A 71 11.02 -10.03 5.40
N PRO A 72 10.97 -11.15 6.14
CA PRO A 72 12.14 -11.71 6.81
C PRO A 72 13.27 -12.09 5.83
N SER A 73 12.95 -12.44 4.58
CA SER A 73 13.96 -12.69 3.54
C SER A 73 14.67 -11.42 3.06
N VAL A 74 14.10 -10.24 3.31
CA VAL A 74 14.70 -8.94 2.95
C VAL A 74 15.47 -8.35 4.11
N MET A 75 14.91 -8.40 5.31
CA MET A 75 15.47 -7.80 6.51
C MET A 75 15.13 -8.73 7.67
N PRO A 76 16.12 -9.37 8.33
CA PRO A 76 15.86 -10.50 9.23
C PRO A 76 15.10 -10.12 10.49
N ASN A 77 15.24 -8.86 10.94
CA ASN A 77 14.58 -8.32 12.12
C ASN A 77 13.85 -7.04 11.76
N VAL A 78 12.79 -6.74 12.49
CA VAL A 78 12.08 -5.46 12.41
C VAL A 78 11.94 -4.91 13.83
N ASP A 79 12.28 -3.64 14.01
CA ASP A 79 12.16 -2.97 15.30
C ASP A 79 10.78 -2.30 15.40
N VAL A 80 10.14 -2.46 16.55
CA VAL A 80 8.92 -1.70 16.90
C VAL A 80 9.36 -0.49 17.72
N ARG A 81 9.26 0.71 17.13
CA ARG A 81 9.59 1.96 17.81
C ARG A 81 8.36 2.58 18.45
N ARG A 82 8.53 3.03 19.69
CA ARG A 82 7.61 3.96 20.37
C ARG A 82 7.90 5.40 19.93
N ILE A 83 6.89 6.07 19.41
CA ILE A 83 6.90 7.49 19.07
C ILE A 83 6.23 8.25 20.21
N GLU A 84 6.99 9.13 20.86
CA GLU A 84 6.43 10.09 21.81
C GLU A 84 5.65 11.18 21.06
N LEU A 85 4.45 11.47 21.55
CA LEU A 85 3.54 12.45 20.98
C LEU A 85 3.46 13.68 21.89
N LEU A 86 3.12 14.82 21.28
CA LEU A 86 2.77 16.02 22.03
C LEU A 86 1.27 15.95 22.36
N PRO A 87 0.86 15.77 23.63
CA PRO A 87 -0.54 15.53 23.98
C PRO A 87 -1.48 16.65 23.54
N SER A 88 -0.98 17.90 23.50
CA SER A 88 -1.71 19.08 23.02
C SER A 88 -2.08 19.05 21.54
N LYS A 89 -1.53 18.12 20.75
CA LYS A 89 -1.79 17.93 19.33
C LYS A 89 -2.46 16.59 19.01
N CYS A 90 -2.69 15.75 20.02
CA CYS A 90 -3.14 14.37 19.84
C CYS A 90 -4.19 14.01 20.90
N ASP A 91 -5.10 14.93 21.22
CA ASP A 91 -6.22 14.71 22.13
C ASP A 91 -5.84 14.07 23.48
N GLY A 92 -4.70 14.48 24.03
CA GLY A 92 -4.20 13.98 25.31
C GLY A 92 -3.35 12.70 25.23
N HIS A 93 -3.26 12.05 24.08
CA HIS A 93 -2.41 10.87 23.90
C HIS A 93 -0.92 11.21 23.90
N THR A 94 -0.12 10.34 24.51
CA THR A 94 1.32 10.56 24.71
C THR A 94 2.20 9.70 23.81
N PHE A 95 1.66 8.66 23.16
CA PHE A 95 2.46 7.80 22.31
C PHE A 95 1.66 7.06 21.23
N ARG A 96 2.40 6.53 20.26
CA ARG A 96 1.99 5.45 19.35
C ARG A 96 3.21 4.63 18.91
N TYR A 97 2.98 3.50 18.25
CA TYR A 97 4.05 2.64 17.74
C TYR A 97 4.13 2.66 16.21
N CYS A 98 5.28 2.29 15.67
CA CYS A 98 5.48 1.93 14.26
C CYS A 98 6.57 0.87 14.14
N ILE A 99 6.60 0.15 13.02
CA ILE A 99 7.80 -0.60 12.64
C ILE A 99 8.81 0.30 11.94
N GLU A 100 10.09 -0.03 12.08
CA GLU A 100 11.20 0.67 11.44
C GLU A 100 12.11 -0.24 10.64
N GLY A 101 12.77 0.33 9.64
CA GLY A 101 13.73 -0.38 8.82
C GLY A 101 13.81 0.18 7.40
N TRP A 102 14.98 0.04 6.79
CA TRP A 102 15.23 0.56 5.43
C TRP A 102 14.74 -0.39 4.34
N GLY A 103 14.51 -1.66 4.68
CA GLY A 103 13.93 -2.68 3.81
C GLY A 103 12.40 -2.69 3.78
N LEU A 104 11.72 -1.81 4.53
CA LEU A 104 10.26 -1.75 4.56
C LEU A 104 9.67 -1.27 3.23
N ILE A 105 8.51 -1.82 2.90
CA ILE A 105 7.73 -1.44 1.72
C ILE A 105 6.43 -0.78 2.20
N GLN A 106 6.16 0.41 1.68
CA GLN A 106 4.95 1.16 1.91
C GLN A 106 3.85 0.64 1.00
N LEU A 107 2.68 0.33 1.57
CA LEU A 107 1.46 0.03 0.82
C LEU A 107 0.32 0.86 1.42
N TYR A 108 -0.04 1.94 0.75
CA TYR A 108 -1.12 2.82 1.18
C TYR A 108 -2.33 2.59 0.30
N LEU A 109 -3.46 2.29 0.93
CA LEU A 109 -4.68 1.93 0.24
C LEU A 109 -5.54 3.18 0.07
N GLY A 110 -5.81 3.51 -1.18
CA GLY A 110 -6.88 4.41 -1.55
C GLY A 110 -8.23 3.68 -1.56
N GLY A 111 -9.22 4.28 -2.20
CA GLY A 111 -10.55 3.70 -2.30
C GLY A 111 -11.54 4.64 -2.96
N ILE A 112 -12.80 4.46 -2.59
CA ILE A 112 -13.90 5.29 -3.07
C ILE A 112 -14.08 6.50 -2.15
N HIS A 113 -14.11 7.69 -2.75
CA HIS A 113 -14.46 8.94 -2.10
C HIS A 113 -15.39 9.76 -3.02
N ASN A 114 -16.61 10.07 -2.58
CA ASN A 114 -17.54 10.95 -3.33
C ASN A 114 -17.69 10.58 -4.83
N GLN A 115 -17.94 9.30 -5.13
CA GLN A 115 -18.01 8.75 -6.51
C GLN A 115 -16.73 8.91 -7.34
N CYS A 116 -15.59 9.12 -6.70
CA CYS A 116 -14.31 9.15 -7.35
C CYS A 116 -13.34 8.17 -6.70
N LEU A 117 -12.43 7.64 -7.51
CA LEU A 117 -11.40 6.71 -7.07
C LEU A 117 -10.15 7.49 -6.70
N THR A 118 -9.69 7.30 -5.46
CA THR A 118 -8.35 7.72 -5.05
C THR A 118 -7.34 6.61 -5.38
N ASN A 119 -6.11 6.99 -5.69
CA ASN A 119 -5.09 5.98 -5.97
C ASN A 119 -4.57 5.36 -4.68
N SER A 120 -4.28 4.07 -4.74
CA SER A 120 -3.36 3.41 -3.80
C SER A 120 -1.92 3.73 -4.20
N HIS A 121 -1.00 3.57 -3.24
CA HIS A 121 0.43 3.80 -3.42
C HIS A 121 1.23 2.59 -2.94
N TYR A 122 2.22 2.21 -3.74
CA TYR A 122 3.26 1.25 -3.38
C TYR A 122 4.62 1.92 -3.55
N GLY A 123 5.49 1.79 -2.55
CA GLY A 123 6.82 2.41 -2.57
C GLY A 123 7.79 1.75 -1.60
N HIS A 124 9.09 1.92 -1.82
CA HIS A 124 10.11 1.54 -0.84
C HIS A 124 11.38 2.35 -1.03
N ASN A 125 12.22 2.39 0.01
CA ASN A 125 13.53 3.03 -0.08
C ASN A 125 14.43 2.28 -1.06
N SER A 126 15.28 3.03 -1.77
CA SER A 126 16.36 2.44 -2.58
C SER A 126 17.64 2.32 -1.75
N GLN A 127 18.46 1.30 -2.06
CA GLN A 127 19.79 1.13 -1.48
C GLN A 127 20.59 2.44 -1.45
N ARG A 128 20.72 3.12 -2.60
CA ARG A 128 21.42 4.42 -2.71
C ARG A 128 20.92 5.46 -1.70
N ARG A 129 19.61 5.48 -1.42
CA ARG A 129 19.04 6.40 -0.43
C ARG A 129 19.43 5.97 0.97
N ALA A 130 19.34 4.68 1.31
CA ALA A 130 19.77 4.19 2.62
C ALA A 130 21.28 4.43 2.86
N GLU A 131 22.12 4.20 1.85
CA GLU A 131 23.57 4.46 1.89
C GLU A 131 23.87 5.93 2.19
N ASN A 132 23.19 6.86 1.52
CA ASN A 132 23.36 8.29 1.76
C ASN A 132 23.01 8.72 3.21
N TRP A 133 22.19 7.94 3.89
CA TRP A 133 21.80 8.19 5.28
C TRP A 133 22.58 7.32 6.28
N GLY A 134 23.51 6.47 5.81
CA GLY A 134 24.34 5.62 6.67
C GLY A 134 23.63 4.38 7.22
N HIS A 135 22.59 3.88 6.54
CA HIS A 135 21.75 2.79 7.05
C HIS A 135 21.46 1.70 6.01
N ALA A 136 22.42 1.38 5.15
CA ALA A 136 22.26 0.33 4.15
C ALA A 136 22.46 -1.09 4.71
N GLU A 137 22.91 -1.18 5.96
CA GLU A 137 23.21 -2.42 6.67
C GLU A 137 21.91 -3.19 6.99
N ASP A 138 22.03 -4.52 7.13
CA ASP A 138 20.94 -5.44 7.49
C ASP A 138 19.77 -5.58 6.50
N VAL A 139 19.85 -4.96 5.32
CA VAL A 139 18.90 -5.14 4.21
C VAL A 139 19.56 -5.92 3.07
N ASP A 140 18.96 -7.06 2.69
CA ASP A 140 19.25 -7.72 1.43
C ASP A 140 18.54 -6.96 0.29
N TRP A 141 19.27 -6.03 -0.33
CA TRP A 141 18.75 -5.18 -1.40
C TRP A 141 18.39 -5.95 -2.68
N ASP A 142 19.03 -7.09 -2.93
CA ASP A 142 18.72 -7.95 -4.08
C ASP A 142 17.44 -8.74 -3.83
N ALA A 143 17.24 -9.26 -2.62
CA ALA A 143 15.99 -9.86 -2.19
C ALA A 143 14.84 -8.84 -2.26
N LEU A 144 15.05 -7.62 -1.75
CA LEU A 144 14.04 -6.54 -1.81
C LEU A 144 13.67 -6.23 -3.27
N LYS A 145 14.66 -6.13 -4.15
CA LYS A 145 14.42 -5.87 -5.58
C LYS A 145 13.63 -6.99 -6.23
N LYS A 146 13.94 -8.26 -5.94
CA LYS A 146 13.20 -9.42 -6.47
C LYS A 146 11.76 -9.45 -5.97
N LEU A 147 11.55 -9.29 -4.67
CA LEU A 147 10.23 -9.22 -4.05
C LEU A 147 9.41 -8.07 -4.64
N SER A 148 10.00 -6.88 -4.69
CA SER A 148 9.33 -5.67 -5.21
C SER A 148 8.96 -5.81 -6.68
N ASN A 149 9.83 -6.40 -7.50
CA ASN A 149 9.51 -6.70 -8.90
C ASN A 149 8.36 -7.71 -9.02
N ARG A 150 8.32 -8.73 -8.16
CA ARG A 150 7.26 -9.74 -8.15
C ARG A 150 5.90 -9.12 -7.80
N ILE A 151 5.83 -8.32 -6.74
CA ILE A 151 4.60 -7.62 -6.31
C ILE A 151 4.13 -6.67 -7.42
N GLN A 152 5.03 -5.83 -7.93
CA GLN A 152 4.70 -4.88 -8.99
C GLN A 152 4.28 -5.58 -10.29
N TYR A 153 4.89 -6.72 -10.61
CA TYR A 153 4.46 -7.54 -11.75
C TYR A 153 3.05 -8.08 -11.52
N HIS A 154 2.74 -8.59 -10.33
CA HIS A 154 1.41 -9.07 -9.99
C HIS A 154 0.36 -7.95 -10.18
N ILE A 155 0.59 -6.76 -9.63
CA ILE A 155 -0.31 -5.61 -9.82
C ILE A 155 -0.44 -5.23 -11.30
N ARG A 156 0.68 -5.01 -12.01
CA ARG A 156 0.67 -4.47 -13.38
C ARG A 156 0.25 -5.47 -14.46
N ARG A 157 0.48 -6.76 -14.25
CA ARG A 157 0.39 -7.79 -15.31
C ARG A 157 -0.57 -8.92 -15.01
N ARG A 158 -0.86 -9.18 -13.73
CA ARG A 158 -1.81 -10.24 -13.33
C ARG A 158 -3.16 -9.67 -12.96
N LEU A 159 -3.20 -8.59 -12.18
CA LEU A 159 -4.46 -8.00 -11.73
C LEU A 159 -4.97 -6.92 -12.69
N ALA A 160 -4.12 -6.00 -13.16
CA ALA A 160 -4.58 -4.86 -13.94
C ALA A 160 -5.26 -5.23 -15.27
N VAL A 161 -6.41 -4.62 -15.53
CA VAL A 161 -7.20 -4.79 -16.77
C VAL A 161 -7.21 -3.54 -17.64
N ALA A 162 -6.83 -2.40 -17.07
CA ALA A 162 -6.69 -1.15 -17.77
C ALA A 162 -5.57 -0.32 -17.12
N LYS A 163 -5.27 0.83 -17.72
CA LYS A 163 -4.34 1.82 -17.15
C LYS A 163 -4.71 3.22 -17.61
N VAL A 164 -4.32 4.21 -16.82
CA VAL A 164 -4.07 5.58 -17.28
C VAL A 164 -2.55 5.82 -17.29
N PRO A 165 -2.02 6.94 -17.81
CA PRO A 165 -0.58 7.19 -17.83
C PRO A 165 0.09 6.93 -16.47
N GLY A 166 0.96 5.92 -16.43
CA GLY A 166 1.73 5.54 -15.24
C GLY A 166 0.97 4.77 -14.16
N ARG A 167 -0.35 4.59 -14.25
CA ARG A 167 -1.17 3.99 -13.17
C ARG A 167 -2.05 2.85 -13.67
N PRO A 168 -1.81 1.60 -13.24
CA PRO A 168 -2.70 0.48 -13.49
C PRO A 168 -4.07 0.68 -12.83
N ILE A 169 -5.09 0.11 -13.43
CA ILE A 169 -6.46 0.07 -12.91
C ILE A 169 -6.85 -1.40 -12.78
N LEU A 170 -7.20 -1.80 -11.56
CA LEU A 170 -7.61 -3.17 -11.23
C LEU A 170 -9.09 -3.41 -11.59
N PRO A 171 -9.53 -4.68 -11.68
CA PRO A 171 -10.81 -5.04 -12.28
C PRO A 171 -12.05 -4.38 -11.68
N ALA A 172 -12.17 -4.34 -10.35
CA ALA A 172 -13.33 -3.75 -9.68
C ALA A 172 -13.33 -2.23 -9.79
N ALA A 173 -12.16 -1.59 -9.64
CA ALA A 173 -11.99 -0.16 -9.89
C ALA A 173 -12.37 0.21 -11.35
N PHE A 174 -11.98 -0.62 -12.33
CA PHE A 174 -12.32 -0.39 -13.72
C PHE A 174 -13.83 -0.45 -13.97
N ARG A 175 -14.54 -1.41 -13.35
CA ARG A 175 -16.01 -1.50 -13.44
C ARG A 175 -16.70 -0.24 -12.91
N LEU A 176 -16.20 0.34 -11.81
CA LEU A 176 -16.77 1.58 -11.27
C LEU A 176 -16.59 2.75 -12.23
N LEU A 177 -15.42 2.87 -12.89
CA LEU A 177 -15.20 3.92 -13.90
C LEU A 177 -16.15 3.79 -15.11
N GLN A 178 -16.63 2.58 -15.40
CA GLN A 178 -17.67 2.33 -16.41
C GLN A 178 -19.08 2.70 -15.90
N GLN A 179 -19.28 2.82 -14.59
CA GLN A 179 -20.54 3.17 -13.90
C GLN A 179 -20.53 4.62 -13.39
N ASP A 180 -19.99 5.54 -14.18
CA ASP A 180 -19.97 6.98 -13.90
C ASP A 180 -19.03 7.47 -12.79
N PHE A 181 -18.22 6.60 -12.18
CA PHE A 181 -17.18 7.07 -11.25
C PHE A 181 -16.07 7.83 -11.99
N CYS A 182 -15.41 8.71 -11.25
CA CYS A 182 -14.31 9.55 -11.73
C CYS A 182 -12.96 9.19 -11.08
N PHE A 183 -11.86 9.78 -11.54
CA PHE A 183 -10.61 9.78 -10.78
C PHE A 183 -10.59 11.00 -9.86
N ALA A 184 -10.26 10.81 -8.59
CA ALA A 184 -10.19 11.91 -7.63
C ALA A 184 -9.21 13.01 -8.11
N GLY A 185 -9.59 14.27 -7.85
CA GLY A 185 -8.79 15.44 -8.24
C GLY A 185 -8.80 15.76 -9.74
N ASN A 186 -9.67 15.14 -10.55
CA ASN A 186 -9.73 15.30 -12.01
C ASN A 186 -8.37 15.06 -12.69
N LEU A 187 -7.53 14.21 -12.08
CA LEU A 187 -6.16 13.96 -12.55
C LEU A 187 -6.12 13.32 -13.94
N PHE A 188 -7.17 12.59 -14.30
CA PHE A 188 -7.31 11.95 -15.59
C PHE A 188 -8.76 12.02 -16.06
N GLU A 189 -8.93 12.11 -17.36
CA GLU A 189 -10.22 11.94 -18.03
C GLU A 189 -10.42 10.45 -18.40
N LYS A 190 -11.66 10.03 -18.60
CA LYS A 190 -11.96 8.63 -19.00
C LYS A 190 -11.33 8.26 -20.34
N ASP A 191 -11.15 9.23 -21.23
CA ASP A 191 -10.50 9.04 -22.54
C ASP A 191 -9.02 8.68 -22.42
N ASN A 192 -8.40 8.91 -21.25
CA ASN A 192 -7.02 8.50 -20.97
C ASN A 192 -6.90 6.99 -20.66
N ILE A 193 -8.02 6.28 -20.49
CA ILE A 193 -8.01 4.87 -20.10
C ILE A 193 -7.66 4.00 -21.30
N GLN A 194 -6.63 3.17 -21.13
CA GLN A 194 -6.20 2.17 -22.10
C GLN A 194 -6.47 0.78 -21.52
N THR A 195 -7.34 0.00 -22.16
CA THR A 195 -7.57 -1.40 -21.78
C THR A 195 -6.34 -2.25 -22.09
N LEU A 196 -6.04 -3.19 -21.19
CA LEU A 196 -4.95 -4.14 -21.35
C LEU A 196 -5.52 -5.43 -21.96
N LYS A 197 -4.77 -6.03 -22.90
CA LYS A 197 -5.10 -7.38 -23.36
C LYS A 197 -4.92 -8.33 -22.18
N THR A 198 -5.96 -9.07 -21.82
CA THR A 198 -5.84 -10.17 -20.87
C THR A 198 -5.00 -11.24 -21.53
N ASN A 199 -3.84 -11.56 -20.94
CA ASN A 199 -3.11 -12.77 -21.32
C ASN A 199 -3.91 -13.94 -20.74
N GLY A 200 -4.63 -14.66 -21.62
CA GLY A 200 -5.32 -15.89 -21.28
C GLY A 200 -4.38 -16.99 -20.81
#